data_AF-A0A1G4YT96-F1
#
_entry.id   AF-A0A1G4YT96-F1
#
_cell.length_a   1.000
_cell.length_b   1.000
_cell.length_c   1.000
_cell.angle_alpha   90.00
_cell.angle_beta   90.00
_cell.angle_gamma   90.00
#
_symmetry.space_group_name_H-M   'P 1'
#
loop_
_entity.id
_entity.type
_entity.pdbx_description
1 polymer ?
#
loop_
_entity_poly.entity_id
_entity_poly.type
_entity_poly.pdbx_seq_one_letter_code
_entity_poly.pdbx_strand_id
1 'polypeptide(L)'
;MLLSEPAVRPTTGRGPVVLFALLVLACLGRLAFTIWEGPFDGSISVADAARPGLWPMNLYLGAPSYIVSFVAVAVFLVVLGRASVLSVVAGALVGLGGIVFGLVINAEVLPFVYAVDPAVLPAADGAELVAALDDRLDLLLPTILGSSAVIALGAVLGLVATALARTAPRWFAPAALAGVVVAQLLPQVGLVAVGYVLDLAVIVGIGWFGMRVART
;
A
#
# COMPACT_ATOMS: atom_id res chain seq x y z
N MET A 1 -43.07 -8.33 32.74
CA MET A 1 -41.75 -8.99 32.82
C MET A 1 -40.86 -8.30 31.80
N LEU A 2 -40.12 -7.28 32.21
CA LEU A 2 -39.25 -6.47 31.34
C LEU A 2 -37.88 -7.17 31.30
N LEU A 3 -37.56 -7.78 30.16
CA LEU A 3 -36.22 -8.30 29.92
C LEU A 3 -35.30 -7.09 29.66
N SER A 4 -34.48 -6.77 30.65
CA SER A 4 -33.40 -5.81 30.51
C SER A 4 -32.43 -6.34 29.46
N GLU A 5 -32.33 -5.66 28.31
CA GLU A 5 -31.28 -5.97 27.34
C GLU A 5 -29.92 -5.85 28.04
N PRO A 6 -29.04 -6.87 27.93
CA PRO A 6 -27.71 -6.78 28.50
C PRO A 6 -26.99 -5.61 27.81
N ALA A 7 -26.64 -4.59 28.60
CA ALA A 7 -25.82 -3.49 28.15
C ALA A 7 -24.53 -4.06 27.56
N VAL A 8 -24.41 -4.02 26.23
CA VAL A 8 -23.17 -4.33 25.52
C VAL A 8 -22.17 -3.28 25.99
N ARG A 9 -21.30 -3.66 26.94
CA ARG A 9 -20.20 -2.79 27.35
C ARG A 9 -19.38 -2.51 26.10
N PRO A 10 -19.07 -1.23 25.79
CA PRO A 10 -18.14 -0.93 24.72
C PRO A 10 -16.79 -1.52 25.15
N THR A 11 -16.45 -2.68 24.60
CA THR A 11 -15.08 -3.18 24.71
C THR A 11 -14.24 -2.17 23.95
N THR A 12 -13.49 -1.35 24.68
CA THR A 12 -12.41 -0.53 24.13
C THR A 12 -11.33 -1.50 23.63
N GLY A 13 -11.63 -2.12 22.49
CA GLY A 13 -10.85 -3.22 21.94
C GLY A 13 -9.45 -2.74 21.61
N ARG A 14 -8.45 -3.59 21.86
CA ARG A 14 -7.08 -3.34 21.41
C ARG A 14 -6.96 -3.38 19.88
N GLY A 15 -7.99 -3.84 19.17
CA GLY A 15 -8.03 -4.01 17.72
C GLY A 15 -7.54 -2.80 16.92
N PRO A 16 -8.11 -1.59 17.09
CA PRO A 16 -7.66 -0.41 16.36
C PRO A 16 -6.20 -0.03 16.65
N VAL A 17 -5.72 -0.26 17.88
CA VAL A 17 -4.33 -0.01 18.26
C VAL A 17 -3.39 -1.00 17.58
N VAL A 18 -3.74 -2.29 17.59
CA VAL A 18 -2.98 -3.34 16.90
C VAL A 18 -2.94 -3.07 15.40
N LEU A 19 -4.07 -2.73 14.79
CA LEU A 19 -4.15 -2.41 13.37
C LEU A 19 -3.30 -1.17 13.02
N PHE A 20 -3.32 -0.14 13.87
CA PHE A 20 -2.47 1.04 13.67
C PHE A 20 -0.98 0.69 13.81
N ALA A 21 -0.61 -0.15 14.78
CA ALA A 21 0.76 -0.62 14.92
C ALA A 21 1.21 -1.41 13.68
N LEU A 22 0.37 -2.30 13.15
CA LEU A 22 0.62 -3.04 11.91
C LEU A 22 0.78 -2.09 10.71
N LEU A 23 -0.06 -1.04 10.61
CA LEU A 23 0.07 -0.03 9.58
C LEU A 23 1.43 0.68 9.65
N VAL A 24 1.85 1.11 10.85
CA VAL A 24 3.16 1.77 11.03
C VAL A 24 4.30 0.83 10.67
N LEU A 25 4.27 -0.42 11.14
CA LEU A 25 5.28 -1.42 10.79
C LEU A 25 5.31 -1.70 9.28
N ALA A 26 4.14 -1.75 8.62
CA ALA A 26 4.05 -1.89 7.18
C ALA A 26 4.61 -0.67 6.43
N CYS A 27 4.37 0.55 6.90
CA CYS A 27 5.00 1.76 6.33
C CYS A 27 6.52 1.75 6.50
N LEU A 28 7.03 1.27 7.65
CA LEU A 28 8.46 1.09 7.86
C LEU A 28 9.04 -0.01 6.96
N GLY A 29 8.31 -1.11 6.76
CA GLY A 29 8.69 -2.18 5.85
C GLY A 29 8.76 -1.71 4.40
N ARG A 30 7.76 -0.93 3.97
CA ARG A 30 7.76 -0.21 2.68
C ARG A 30 8.98 0.67 2.51
N LEU A 31 9.29 1.51 3.50
CA LEU A 31 10.46 2.38 3.47
C LEU A 31 11.78 1.58 3.38
N ALA A 32 11.93 0.55 4.21
CA ALA A 32 13.10 -0.31 4.19
C ALA A 32 13.25 -1.05 2.84
N PHE A 33 12.15 -1.55 2.29
CA PHE A 33 12.11 -2.18 0.98
C PHE A 33 12.54 -1.21 -0.12
N THR A 34 11.95 0.00 -0.19
CA THR A 34 12.31 1.01 -1.20
C THR A 34 13.78 1.46 -1.10
N ILE A 35 14.32 1.60 0.12
CA ILE A 35 15.74 1.93 0.31
C ILE A 35 16.64 0.79 -0.19
N TRP A 36 16.26 -0.46 0.09
CA TRP A 36 17.02 -1.65 -0.33
C TRP A 36 16.93 -1.88 -1.85
N GLU A 37 15.74 -1.70 -2.42
CA GLU A 37 15.47 -1.92 -3.83
C GLU A 37 16.24 -0.93 -4.70
N GLY A 38 16.27 0.34 -4.28
CA GLY A 38 16.83 1.45 -5.05
C GLY A 38 15.83 2.04 -6.04
N PRO A 39 16.24 3.07 -6.81
CA PRO A 39 15.42 3.60 -7.90
C PRO A 39 15.31 2.57 -9.02
N PHE A 40 14.09 2.33 -9.50
CA PHE A 40 13.84 1.54 -10.70
C PHE A 40 14.12 2.36 -11.95
N ASP A 41 14.98 1.87 -12.83
CA ASP A 41 15.39 2.52 -14.08
C ASP A 41 14.60 2.04 -15.30
N GLY A 42 13.65 1.12 -15.11
CA GLY A 42 12.76 0.64 -16.16
C GLY A 42 13.18 -0.70 -16.77
N SER A 43 14.23 -1.34 -16.25
CA SER A 43 14.68 -2.65 -16.70
C SER A 43 15.16 -3.54 -15.55
N ILE A 44 15.24 -4.84 -15.81
CA ILE A 44 15.75 -5.84 -14.90
C ILE A 44 16.80 -6.66 -15.62
N SER A 45 18.07 -6.43 -15.28
CA SER A 45 19.18 -7.21 -15.83
C SER A 45 19.33 -8.57 -15.14
N VAL A 46 20.14 -9.46 -15.72
CA VAL A 46 20.53 -10.73 -15.07
C VAL A 46 21.19 -10.49 -13.71
N ALA A 47 21.97 -9.41 -13.56
CA ALA A 47 22.61 -9.08 -12.30
C ALA A 47 21.59 -8.63 -11.25
N ASP A 48 20.56 -7.90 -11.65
CA ASP A 48 19.46 -7.49 -10.76
C ASP A 48 18.64 -8.70 -10.32
N ALA A 49 18.28 -9.56 -11.28
CA ALA A 49 17.55 -10.80 -11.05
C ALA A 49 18.30 -11.75 -10.11
N ALA A 50 19.63 -11.82 -10.24
CA ALA A 50 20.50 -12.63 -9.39
C ALA A 50 20.88 -11.94 -8.05
N ARG A 51 20.40 -10.71 -7.80
CA ARG A 51 20.73 -9.95 -6.59
C ARG A 51 20.34 -10.75 -5.34
N PRO A 52 21.27 -10.96 -4.38
CA PRO A 52 20.96 -11.68 -3.15
C PRO A 52 19.77 -11.06 -2.42
N GLY A 53 18.79 -11.90 -2.10
CA GLY A 53 17.61 -11.48 -1.36
C GLY A 53 16.48 -10.88 -2.21
N LEU A 54 16.61 -10.79 -3.55
CA LEU A 54 15.54 -10.27 -4.41
C LEU A 54 14.20 -10.97 -4.19
N TRP A 55 14.24 -12.29 -4.16
CA TRP A 55 13.07 -13.12 -3.89
C TRP A 55 12.44 -12.88 -2.50
N PRO A 56 13.16 -13.12 -1.38
CA PRO A 56 12.57 -12.97 -0.06
C PRO A 56 12.21 -11.52 0.27
N MET A 57 12.92 -10.52 -0.25
CA MET A 57 12.59 -9.11 0.00
C MET A 57 11.26 -8.73 -0.63
N ASN A 58 10.99 -9.15 -1.87
CA ASN A 58 9.70 -8.90 -2.51
C ASN A 58 8.58 -9.70 -1.84
N LEU A 59 8.81 -11.01 -1.63
CA LEU A 59 7.80 -11.93 -1.12
C LEU A 59 7.40 -11.66 0.33
N TYR A 60 8.37 -11.39 1.21
CA TYR A 60 8.14 -11.33 2.66
C TYR A 60 8.11 -9.91 3.23
N LEU A 61 8.68 -8.93 2.52
CA LEU A 61 8.71 -7.54 2.99
C LEU A 61 7.91 -6.62 2.07
N GLY A 62 8.31 -6.47 0.80
CA GLY A 62 7.73 -5.54 -0.16
C GLY A 62 6.22 -5.72 -0.29
N ALA A 63 5.79 -6.77 -0.99
CA ALA A 63 4.38 -7.03 -1.24
C ALA A 63 3.51 -7.07 0.04
N PRO A 64 3.89 -7.80 1.11
CA PRO A 64 3.10 -7.80 2.35
C PRO A 64 2.97 -6.42 2.99
N SER A 65 4.02 -5.60 2.96
CA SER A 65 3.99 -4.26 3.54
C SER A 65 3.03 -3.33 2.77
N TYR A 66 3.00 -3.41 1.43
CA TYR A 66 1.99 -2.71 0.64
C TYR A 66 0.58 -3.19 0.97
N ILE A 67 0.33 -4.50 0.95
CA ILE A 67 -0.99 -5.10 1.23
C ILE A 67 -1.50 -4.68 2.60
N VAL A 68 -0.70 -4.89 3.66
CA VAL A 68 -1.10 -4.57 5.03
C VAL A 68 -1.36 -3.08 5.19
N SER A 69 -0.51 -2.21 4.60
CA SER A 69 -0.72 -0.78 4.69
C SER A 69 -2.04 -0.33 4.05
N PHE A 70 -2.37 -0.82 2.85
CA PHE A 70 -3.60 -0.43 2.17
C PHE A 70 -4.85 -1.04 2.81
N VAL A 71 -4.80 -2.30 3.26
CA VAL A 71 -5.93 -2.92 3.97
C VAL A 71 -6.21 -2.19 5.29
N ALA A 72 -5.17 -1.82 6.04
CA ALA A 72 -5.35 -1.04 7.26
C ALA A 72 -5.93 0.36 6.98
N VAL A 73 -5.43 1.07 5.96
CA VAL A 73 -6.00 2.35 5.51
C VAL A 73 -7.47 2.19 5.11
N ALA A 74 -7.82 1.15 4.34
CA ALA A 74 -9.19 0.87 3.95
C ALA A 74 -10.12 0.74 5.16
N VAL A 75 -9.73 -0.05 6.17
CA VAL A 75 -10.48 -0.20 7.42
C VAL A 75 -10.61 1.15 8.14
N PHE A 76 -9.53 1.91 8.27
CA PHE A 76 -9.58 3.21 8.95
C PHE A 76 -10.42 4.25 8.21
N LEU A 77 -10.45 4.24 6.87
CA LEU A 77 -11.34 5.10 6.08
C LEU A 77 -12.81 4.76 6.31
N VAL A 78 -13.16 3.47 6.42
CA VAL A 78 -14.51 3.03 6.77
C VAL A 78 -14.90 3.52 8.17
N VAL A 79 -14.01 3.37 9.14
CA VAL A 79 -14.20 3.86 10.52
C VAL A 79 -14.40 5.36 10.54
N LEU A 80 -13.51 6.11 9.87
CA LEU A 80 -13.58 7.57 9.80
C LEU A 80 -14.86 8.05 9.10
N GLY A 81 -15.33 7.35 8.08
CA GLY A 81 -16.59 7.64 7.42
C GLY A 81 -17.83 7.07 8.13
N ARG A 82 -17.68 6.56 9.37
CA ARG A 82 -18.73 5.95 10.20
C ARG A 82 -19.52 4.85 9.46
N ALA A 83 -18.82 4.04 8.67
CA ALA A 83 -19.41 2.99 7.83
C ALA A 83 -20.51 3.47 6.88
N SER A 84 -20.49 4.74 6.48
CA SER A 84 -21.33 5.24 5.38
C SER A 84 -21.06 4.49 4.07
N VAL A 85 -22.05 4.41 3.19
CA VAL A 85 -21.93 3.77 1.86
C VAL A 85 -20.70 4.27 1.11
N LEU A 86 -20.46 5.59 1.14
CA LEU A 86 -19.29 6.19 0.51
C LEU A 86 -17.98 5.66 1.09
N SER A 87 -17.89 5.53 2.41
CA SER A 87 -16.69 5.04 3.10
C SER A 87 -16.44 3.54 2.90
N VAL A 88 -17.48 2.72 2.78
CA VAL A 88 -17.33 1.29 2.46
C VAL A 88 -16.90 1.07 1.02
N VAL A 89 -17.42 1.86 0.07
CA VAL A 89 -16.94 1.85 -1.32
C VAL A 89 -15.47 2.30 -1.37
N ALA A 90 -15.13 3.39 -0.68
CA ALA A 90 -13.75 3.87 -0.56
C ALA A 90 -12.82 2.79 0.00
N GLY A 91 -13.20 2.15 1.11
CA GLY A 91 -12.45 1.06 1.72
C GLY A 91 -12.28 -0.14 0.79
N ALA A 92 -13.33 -0.54 0.07
CA ALA A 92 -13.25 -1.62 -0.91
C ALA A 92 -12.26 -1.29 -2.04
N LEU A 93 -12.31 -0.08 -2.59
CA LEU A 93 -11.40 0.36 -3.65
C LEU A 93 -9.93 0.39 -3.17
N VAL A 94 -9.66 1.00 -2.02
CA VAL A 94 -8.30 1.06 -1.46
C VAL A 94 -7.79 -0.35 -1.11
N GLY A 95 -8.62 -1.17 -0.47
CA GLY A 95 -8.25 -2.51 -0.04
C GLY A 95 -7.98 -3.44 -1.23
N LEU A 96 -8.92 -3.54 -2.18
CA LEU A 96 -8.75 -4.41 -3.36
C LEU A 96 -7.64 -3.90 -4.28
N GLY A 97 -7.58 -2.59 -4.52
CA GLY A 97 -6.50 -2.00 -5.31
C GLY A 97 -5.13 -2.26 -4.68
N GLY A 98 -5.02 -2.09 -3.36
CA GLY A 98 -3.78 -2.35 -2.62
C GLY A 98 -3.36 -3.82 -2.61
N ILE A 99 -4.32 -4.74 -2.53
CA ILE A 99 -4.07 -6.19 -2.66
C ILE A 99 -3.52 -6.51 -4.05
N VAL A 100 -4.20 -6.04 -5.10
CA VAL A 100 -3.75 -6.25 -6.49
C VAL A 100 -2.37 -5.66 -6.72
N PHE A 101 -2.13 -4.43 -6.26
CA PHE A 101 -0.83 -3.77 -6.38
C PHE A 101 0.29 -4.58 -5.71
N GLY A 102 0.06 -5.04 -4.46
CA GLY A 102 1.03 -5.88 -3.77
C GLY A 102 1.27 -7.23 -4.47
N LEU A 103 0.25 -7.84 -5.06
CA LEU A 103 0.43 -9.07 -5.84
C LEU A 103 1.25 -8.85 -7.11
N VAL A 104 1.11 -7.69 -7.76
CA VAL A 104 1.90 -7.34 -8.95
C VAL A 104 3.38 -7.25 -8.63
N ILE A 105 3.77 -6.68 -7.49
CA ILE A 105 5.19 -6.66 -7.04
C ILE A 105 5.78 -8.08 -7.02
N ASN A 106 5.03 -9.06 -6.52
CA ASN A 106 5.48 -10.45 -6.51
C ASN A 106 5.47 -11.07 -7.91
N ALA A 107 4.44 -10.78 -8.71
CA ALA A 107 4.30 -11.31 -10.06
C ALA A 107 5.40 -10.80 -11.00
N GLU A 108 5.89 -9.58 -10.75
CA GLU A 108 7.02 -8.98 -11.46
C GLU A 108 8.31 -9.74 -11.20
N VAL A 109 8.65 -10.01 -9.94
CA VAL A 109 9.97 -10.54 -9.57
C VAL A 109 10.10 -12.06 -9.74
N LEU A 110 9.01 -12.81 -9.54
CA LEU A 110 8.99 -14.28 -9.58
C LEU A 110 9.65 -14.87 -10.85
N PRO A 111 9.27 -14.45 -12.07
CA PRO A 111 9.80 -15.01 -13.30
C PRO A 111 11.31 -14.77 -13.45
N PHE A 112 11.81 -13.60 -13.05
CA PHE A 112 13.23 -13.25 -13.17
C PHE A 112 14.10 -14.07 -12.22
N VAL A 113 13.66 -14.26 -10.97
CA VAL A 113 14.38 -15.10 -10.01
C VAL A 113 14.47 -16.54 -10.51
N TYR A 114 13.39 -17.07 -11.06
CA TYR A 114 13.36 -18.42 -11.64
C TYR A 114 14.29 -18.53 -12.86
N ALA A 115 14.34 -17.50 -13.69
CA ALA A 115 15.18 -17.48 -14.88
C ALA A 115 16.69 -17.55 -14.57
N VAL A 116 17.12 -17.03 -13.42
CA VAL A 116 18.54 -17.02 -13.02
C VAL A 116 18.93 -18.13 -12.05
N ASP A 117 18.01 -19.05 -11.71
CA ASP A 117 18.32 -20.18 -10.84
C ASP A 117 19.06 -21.28 -11.63
N PRO A 118 20.36 -21.55 -11.32
CA PRO A 118 21.14 -22.55 -12.04
C PRO A 118 20.67 -23.99 -11.80
N ALA A 119 19.85 -24.24 -10.77
CA ALA A 119 19.22 -25.54 -10.55
C ALA A 119 18.05 -25.79 -11.51
N VAL A 120 17.55 -24.74 -12.16
CA VAL A 120 16.34 -24.75 -12.98
C VAL A 120 16.68 -24.63 -14.46
N LEU A 121 17.51 -23.65 -14.83
CA LEU A 121 17.89 -23.37 -16.21
C LEU A 121 19.42 -23.23 -16.36
N PRO A 122 19.99 -23.69 -17.49
CA PRO A 122 21.35 -23.31 -17.87
C PRO A 122 21.48 -21.78 -17.97
N ALA A 123 22.64 -21.24 -17.60
CA ALA A 123 22.84 -19.79 -17.53
C ALA A 123 22.59 -19.04 -18.86
N ALA A 124 22.88 -19.67 -20.00
CA ALA A 124 22.64 -19.08 -21.32
C ALA A 124 21.13 -18.92 -21.59
N ASP A 125 20.36 -19.99 -21.38
CA ASP A 125 18.90 -19.99 -21.56
C ASP A 125 18.22 -19.05 -20.55
N GLY A 126 18.74 -19.00 -19.32
CA GLY A 126 18.28 -18.08 -18.28
C GLY A 126 18.47 -16.61 -18.65
N ALA A 127 19.63 -16.25 -19.22
CA ALA A 127 19.88 -14.90 -19.70
C ALA A 127 18.98 -14.50 -20.87
N GLU A 128 18.70 -15.42 -21.79
CA GLU A 128 17.74 -15.20 -22.88
C GLU A 128 16.31 -14.99 -22.33
N LEU A 129 15.91 -15.78 -21.34
CA LEU A 129 14.59 -15.63 -20.69
C LEU A 129 14.48 -14.30 -19.94
N VAL A 130 15.52 -13.86 -19.21
CA VAL A 130 15.53 -12.54 -18.56
C VAL A 130 15.33 -11.43 -19.58
N ALA A 131 16.04 -11.45 -20.71
CA ALA A 131 15.88 -10.44 -21.75
C ALA A 131 14.45 -10.45 -22.34
N ALA A 132 13.89 -11.64 -22.60
CA ALA A 132 12.54 -11.77 -23.12
C ALA A 132 11.45 -11.30 -22.12
N LEU A 133 11.70 -11.42 -20.82
CA LEU A 133 10.81 -10.92 -19.77
C LEU A 133 10.94 -9.39 -19.61
N ASP A 134 12.17 -8.87 -19.65
CA ASP A 134 12.48 -7.44 -19.57
C ASP A 134 11.78 -6.64 -20.68
N ASP A 135 11.85 -7.15 -21.91
CA ASP A 135 11.15 -6.61 -23.09
C ASP A 135 9.61 -6.57 -22.95
N ARG A 136 9.06 -7.23 -21.92
CA ARG A 136 7.62 -7.38 -21.67
C ARG A 136 7.17 -6.83 -20.32
N LEU A 137 8.02 -6.08 -19.62
CA LEU A 137 7.65 -5.40 -18.38
C LEU A 137 6.47 -4.42 -18.57
N ASP A 138 6.31 -3.89 -19.78
CA ASP A 138 5.17 -3.05 -20.18
C ASP A 138 3.81 -3.72 -19.96
N LEU A 139 3.75 -5.05 -19.99
CA LEU A 139 2.51 -5.81 -19.74
C LEU A 139 2.00 -5.65 -18.30
N LEU A 140 2.86 -5.32 -17.34
CA LEU A 140 2.47 -5.07 -15.95
C LEU A 140 1.96 -3.63 -15.75
N LEU A 141 2.36 -2.70 -16.62
CA LEU A 141 2.06 -1.28 -16.50
C LEU A 141 0.54 -0.99 -16.39
N PRO A 142 -0.36 -1.60 -17.19
CA PRO A 142 -1.79 -1.41 -17.02
C PRO A 142 -2.30 -1.81 -15.64
N THR A 143 -1.78 -2.89 -15.06
CA THR A 143 -2.18 -3.35 -13.72
C THR A 143 -1.61 -2.44 -12.63
N ILE A 144 -0.36 -2.00 -12.75
CA ILE A 144 0.28 -1.03 -11.83
C ILE A 144 -0.48 0.29 -11.82
N LEU A 145 -0.69 0.89 -13.00
CA LEU A 145 -1.39 2.17 -13.14
C LEU A 145 -2.86 2.04 -12.76
N GLY A 146 -3.53 0.96 -13.18
CA GLY A 146 -4.93 0.71 -12.88
C GLY A 146 -5.18 0.55 -11.38
N SER A 147 -4.39 -0.29 -10.70
CA SER A 147 -4.50 -0.47 -9.25
C SER A 147 -4.18 0.81 -8.49
N SER A 148 -3.15 1.56 -8.90
CA SER A 148 -2.81 2.87 -8.33
C SER A 148 -3.95 3.89 -8.48
N ALA A 149 -4.59 3.95 -9.66
CA ALA A 149 -5.73 4.82 -9.91
C ALA A 149 -6.95 4.43 -9.05
N VAL A 150 -7.22 3.13 -8.89
CA VAL A 150 -8.29 2.61 -8.02
C VAL A 150 -8.04 2.97 -6.56
N ILE A 151 -6.80 2.82 -6.07
CA ILE A 151 -6.41 3.22 -4.71
C ILE A 151 -6.61 4.73 -4.53
N ALA A 152 -6.12 5.54 -5.47
CA ALA A 152 -6.21 7.00 -5.40
C ALA A 152 -7.67 7.47 -5.36
N LEU A 153 -8.52 6.93 -6.24
CA LEU A 153 -9.95 7.22 -6.24
C LEU A 153 -10.59 6.82 -4.90
N GLY A 154 -10.30 5.61 -4.40
CA GLY A 154 -10.79 5.14 -3.11
C GLY A 154 -10.36 6.06 -1.95
N ALA A 155 -9.10 6.50 -1.92
CA ALA A 155 -8.58 7.40 -0.90
C ALA A 155 -9.27 8.78 -0.93
N VAL A 156 -9.49 9.35 -2.13
CA VAL A 156 -10.22 10.61 -2.29
C VAL A 156 -11.64 10.48 -1.75
N LEU A 157 -12.38 9.44 -2.14
CA LEU A 157 -13.74 9.19 -1.66
C LEU A 157 -13.77 8.99 -0.13
N GLY A 158 -12.78 8.29 0.42
CA GLY A 158 -12.66 8.06 1.86
C GLY A 158 -12.37 9.35 2.64
N LEU A 159 -11.52 10.23 2.12
CA LEU A 159 -11.24 11.53 2.73
C LEU A 159 -12.46 12.48 2.64
N VAL A 160 -13.22 12.42 1.53
CA VAL A 160 -14.51 13.13 1.42
C VAL A 160 -15.51 12.60 2.45
N ALA A 161 -15.68 11.28 2.58
CA ALA A 161 -16.54 10.68 3.60
C ALA A 161 -16.12 11.09 5.02
N THR A 162 -14.81 11.14 5.29
CA THR A 162 -14.24 11.60 6.57
C THR A 162 -14.61 13.07 6.85
N ALA A 163 -14.49 13.94 5.83
CA ALA A 163 -14.85 15.34 5.96
C ALA A 163 -16.36 15.54 6.23
N LEU A 164 -17.21 14.76 5.54
CA LEU A 164 -18.66 14.77 5.74
C LEU A 164 -19.04 14.26 7.14
N ALA A 165 -18.40 13.19 7.60
CA ALA A 165 -18.64 12.60 8.92
C ALA A 165 -18.05 13.41 10.08
N ARG A 166 -17.18 14.40 9.80
CA ARG A 166 -16.54 15.30 10.77
C ARG A 166 -15.81 14.54 11.91
N THR A 167 -15.24 13.39 11.59
CA THR A 167 -14.53 12.52 12.52
C THR A 167 -13.05 12.89 12.70
N ALA A 168 -12.53 13.77 11.84
CA ALA A 168 -11.21 14.38 11.93
C ALA A 168 -11.31 15.91 11.89
N PRO A 169 -10.25 16.65 12.29
CA PRO A 169 -10.18 18.10 12.12
C PRO A 169 -10.46 18.51 10.67
N ARG A 170 -11.16 19.64 10.48
CA ARG A 170 -11.59 20.10 9.14
C ARG A 170 -10.44 20.33 8.16
N TRP A 171 -9.23 20.56 8.66
CA TRP A 171 -8.03 20.72 7.85
C TRP A 171 -7.43 19.39 7.38
N PHE A 172 -7.78 18.24 7.99
CA PHE A 172 -7.10 16.97 7.75
C PHE A 172 -7.31 16.46 6.32
N ALA A 173 -8.56 16.33 5.87
CA ALA A 173 -8.87 15.86 4.53
C ALA A 173 -8.21 16.70 3.42
N PRO A 174 -8.33 18.05 3.41
CA PRO A 174 -7.64 18.87 2.40
C PRO A 174 -6.11 18.79 2.52
N ALA A 175 -5.55 18.74 3.73
CA ALA A 175 -4.10 18.60 3.91
C ALA A 175 -3.58 17.24 3.45
N ALA A 176 -4.32 16.15 3.67
CA ALA A 176 -3.98 14.81 3.19
C ALA A 176 -3.98 14.76 1.65
N LEU A 177 -5.02 15.32 1.01
CA LEU A 177 -5.08 15.42 -0.45
C LEU A 177 -3.94 16.26 -1.03
N ALA A 178 -3.67 17.43 -0.44
CA ALA A 178 -2.55 18.27 -0.84
C ALA A 178 -1.21 17.53 -0.64
N GLY A 179 -1.05 16.81 0.47
CA GLY A 179 0.13 16.00 0.76
C GLY A 179 0.38 14.92 -0.29
N VAL A 180 -0.66 14.18 -0.69
CA VAL A 180 -0.56 13.18 -1.76
C VAL A 180 -0.19 13.83 -3.09
N VAL A 181 -0.86 14.93 -3.48
CA VAL A 181 -0.53 15.64 -4.73
C VAL A 181 0.92 16.13 -4.72
N VAL A 182 1.36 16.76 -3.64
CA VAL A 182 2.76 17.20 -3.49
C VAL A 182 3.71 16.01 -3.55
N ALA A 183 3.40 14.90 -2.88
CA ALA A 183 4.20 13.68 -2.90
C ALA A 183 4.42 13.15 -4.32
N GLN A 184 3.42 13.23 -5.21
CA GLN A 184 3.53 12.81 -6.61
C GLN A 184 4.31 13.80 -7.48
N LEU A 185 4.36 15.08 -7.11
CA LEU A 185 5.07 16.13 -7.87
C LEU A 185 6.56 16.22 -7.47
N LEU A 186 6.92 15.88 -6.23
CA LEU A 186 8.29 15.94 -5.73
C LEU A 186 9.32 15.10 -6.52
N PRO A 187 8.98 13.90 -7.03
CA PRO A 187 9.85 13.15 -7.93
C PRO A 187 10.31 13.95 -9.16
N GLN A 188 9.46 14.83 -9.70
CA GLN A 188 9.76 15.63 -10.90
C GLN A 188 10.87 16.67 -10.68
N VAL A 189 11.19 16.97 -9.42
CA VAL A 189 12.26 17.90 -9.02
C VAL A 189 13.40 17.18 -8.28
N GLY A 190 13.51 15.86 -8.45
CA GLY A 190 14.58 15.05 -7.86
C GLY A 190 14.38 14.72 -6.36
N LEU A 191 13.20 14.98 -5.79
CA LEU A 191 12.89 14.78 -4.37
C LEU A 191 12.06 13.51 -4.13
N VAL A 192 12.44 12.40 -4.78
CA VAL A 192 11.71 11.12 -4.73
C VAL A 192 11.52 10.61 -3.30
N ALA A 193 12.59 10.56 -2.51
CA ALA A 193 12.54 10.08 -1.13
C ALA A 193 11.64 10.94 -0.23
N VAL A 194 11.66 12.27 -0.41
CA VAL A 194 10.81 13.20 0.34
C VAL A 194 9.34 12.99 -0.02
N GLY A 195 9.04 12.84 -1.32
CA GLY A 195 7.70 12.51 -1.78
C GLY A 195 7.19 11.21 -1.19
N TYR A 196 8.02 10.17 -1.18
CA TYR A 196 7.65 8.88 -0.61
C TYR A 196 7.38 8.95 0.90
N VAL A 197 8.24 9.63 1.67
CA VAL A 197 8.04 9.83 3.12
C VAL A 197 6.78 10.63 3.40
N LEU A 198 6.46 11.63 2.57
CA LEU A 198 5.22 12.41 2.68
C LEU A 198 3.98 11.54 2.43
N ASP A 199 4.00 10.67 1.43
CA ASP A 199 2.92 9.70 1.16
C ASP A 199 2.70 8.77 2.37
N LEU A 200 3.78 8.19 2.91
CA LEU A 200 3.72 7.36 4.11
C LEU A 200 3.18 8.13 5.33
N ALA A 201 3.54 9.41 5.48
CA ALA A 201 3.04 10.25 6.56
C ALA A 201 1.52 10.49 6.45
N VAL A 202 0.99 10.66 5.23
CA VAL A 202 -0.46 10.76 5.00
C VAL A 202 -1.15 9.44 5.38
N ILE A 203 -0.60 8.30 4.94
CA ILE A 203 -1.10 6.96 5.26
C ILE A 203 -1.16 6.74 6.79
N VAL A 204 -0.07 7.04 7.49
CA VAL A 204 -0.01 6.95 8.97
C VAL A 204 -0.99 7.93 9.61
N GLY A 205 -1.14 9.14 9.05
CA GLY A 205 -2.11 10.14 9.50
C GLY A 205 -3.54 9.60 9.48
N ILE A 206 -3.97 8.98 8.38
CA ILE A 206 -5.29 8.34 8.26
C ILE A 206 -5.49 7.30 9.37
N GLY A 207 -4.49 6.43 9.57
CA GLY A 207 -4.54 5.42 10.64
C GLY A 207 -4.61 6.01 12.03
N TRP A 208 -3.87 7.09 12.31
CA TRP A 208 -3.87 7.75 13.62
C TRP A 208 -5.24 8.36 13.95
N PHE A 209 -5.86 9.08 12.99
CA PHE A 209 -7.20 9.61 13.19
C PHE A 209 -8.24 8.50 13.30
N GLY A 210 -8.17 7.47 12.46
CA GLY A 210 -9.08 6.32 12.52
C GLY A 210 -9.00 5.55 13.84
N MET A 211 -7.78 5.31 14.35
CA MET A 211 -7.57 4.69 15.66
C MET A 211 -8.20 5.51 16.79
N ARG A 212 -8.06 6.84 16.77
CA ARG A 212 -8.65 7.70 17.80
C ARG A 212 -10.18 7.64 17.78
N VAL A 213 -10.79 7.66 16.60
CA VAL A 213 -12.24 7.58 16.43
C VAL A 213 -12.79 6.20 16.84
N ALA A 214 -12.09 5.11 16.52
CA ALA A 214 -12.51 3.77 16.91
C ALA A 214 -12.46 3.52 18.44
N ARG A 215 -11.78 4.38 19.20
CA ARG A 215 -11.61 4.26 20.65
C ARG A 215 -12.59 5.11 21.45
N THR A 216 -13.35 5.98 20.79
CA THR A 216 -14.41 6.81 21.40
C THR A 216 -15.77 6.17 21.20
#